data_AF-A0A653CZ71-F1
#
_entry.id   AF-A0A653CZ71-F1
#
_cell.length_a   1.000
_cell.length_b   1.000
_cell.length_c   1.000
_cell.angle_alpha   90.00
_cell.angle_beta   90.00
_cell.angle_gamma   90.00
#
_symmetry.space_group_name_H-M   'P 1'
#
loop_
_entity.id
_entity.type
_entity.pdbx_description
1 polymer ?
#
loop_
_entity_poly.entity_id
_entity_poly.type
_entity_poly.pdbx_seq_one_letter_code
_entity_poly.pdbx_strand_id
1 'polypeptide(L)'
;MVMKGSQIVDVSMTPGENSGYISPVVGIEHGVQVEYDRRNHLIYWVESKDEEGENCTIWSTPYGGGNKTLVLGIDSGIVGSPSTIAFDWLGRNLFIGNRIAGNLEVVKIDSKIKHRAIILANDGNKTSTESNLLGSD
;
A
#
# COMPACT_ATOMS: atom_id res chain seq x y z
N MET A 1 13.86 8.27 0.02
CA MET A 1 13.16 7.26 -0.81
C MET A 1 12.30 7.91 -1.89
N VAL A 2 12.41 7.44 -3.13
CA VAL A 2 11.69 7.92 -4.32
C VAL A 2 11.28 6.72 -5.18
N MET A 3 10.05 6.73 -5.71
CA MET A 3 9.56 5.77 -6.70
C MET A 3 9.84 6.29 -8.11
N LYS A 4 10.36 5.42 -8.99
CA LYS A 4 10.79 5.70 -10.37
C LYS A 4 10.19 4.70 -11.37
N GLY A 5 8.87 4.56 -11.38
CA GLY A 5 8.16 3.62 -12.27
C GLY A 5 8.45 2.15 -11.95
N SER A 6 9.64 1.65 -12.32
CA SER A 6 10.06 0.27 -12.11
C SER A 6 10.96 0.03 -10.89
N GLN A 7 11.27 1.09 -10.13
CA GLN A 7 12.18 1.01 -9.00
C GLN A 7 11.74 1.90 -7.83
N ILE A 8 12.10 1.48 -6.62
CA ILE A 8 12.13 2.34 -5.43
C ILE A 8 13.59 2.47 -5.01
N VAL A 9 14.07 3.70 -4.94
CA VAL A 9 15.45 4.02 -4.59
C VAL A 9 15.48 4.93 -3.37
N ASP A 10 16.47 4.73 -2.51
CA ASP A 10 16.76 5.70 -1.47
C ASP A 10 17.75 6.75 -1.98
N VAL A 11 17.55 8.00 -1.55
CA VAL A 11 18.31 9.15 -2.02
C VAL A 11 18.90 9.82 -0.80
N SER A 12 20.23 9.92 -0.76
CA SER A 12 20.91 10.61 0.33
C SER A 12 20.53 12.08 0.35
N MET A 13 20.36 12.61 1.57
CA MET A 13 20.21 14.05 1.78
C MET A 13 21.55 14.79 1.80
N THR A 14 22.67 14.06 1.81
CA THR A 14 24.01 14.64 1.80
C THR A 14 24.48 14.77 0.35
N PRO A 15 24.82 15.99 -0.13
CA PRO A 15 25.33 16.18 -1.49
C PRO A 15 26.59 15.34 -1.75
N GLY A 16 26.62 14.65 -2.89
CA GLY A 16 27.76 13.82 -3.31
C GLY A 16 27.77 12.38 -2.75
N GLU A 17 26.89 12.06 -1.80
CA GLU A 17 26.70 10.70 -1.31
C GLU A 17 25.72 9.94 -2.23
N ASN A 18 26.15 8.77 -2.73
CA ASN A 18 25.34 7.92 -3.60
C ASN A 18 24.73 6.70 -2.87
N SER A 19 24.98 6.54 -1.58
CA SER A 19 24.46 5.41 -0.78
C SER A 19 23.30 5.85 0.12
N GLY A 20 22.13 5.25 -0.12
CA GLY A 20 21.00 5.27 0.80
C GLY A 20 21.05 4.13 1.83
N TYR A 21 20.15 4.16 2.80
CA TYR A 21 20.06 3.15 3.88
C TYR A 21 19.24 1.91 3.50
N ILE A 22 18.55 1.96 2.36
CA ILE A 22 17.59 0.95 1.91
C ILE A 22 18.10 0.34 0.61
N SER A 23 18.04 -0.98 0.52
CA SER A 23 18.32 -1.72 -0.72
C SER A 23 17.29 -1.35 -1.79
N PRO A 24 17.71 -1.00 -3.02
CA PRO A 24 16.76 -0.69 -4.08
C PRO A 24 15.78 -1.83 -4.35
N VAL A 25 14.49 -1.50 -4.44
CA VAL A 25 13.48 -2.44 -4.94
C VAL A 25 13.42 -2.27 -6.45
N VAL A 26 13.57 -3.37 -7.19
CA VAL A 26 13.58 -3.38 -8.66
C VAL A 26 12.55 -4.36 -9.20
N GLY A 27 12.16 -4.20 -10.46
CA GLY A 27 11.15 -5.06 -11.09
C GLY A 27 9.73 -4.76 -10.61
N ILE A 28 9.47 -3.50 -10.29
CA ILE A 28 8.12 -2.98 -10.06
C ILE A 28 7.47 -2.75 -11.43
N GLU A 29 6.20 -3.11 -11.57
CA GLU A 29 5.42 -2.85 -12.78
C GLU A 29 4.58 -1.59 -12.55
N HIS A 30 4.80 -0.55 -13.36
CA HIS A 30 4.04 0.72 -13.31
C HIS A 30 3.77 1.22 -11.88
N GLY A 31 4.83 1.43 -11.08
CA GLY A 31 4.73 1.86 -9.69
C GLY A 31 3.96 3.17 -9.52
N VAL A 32 2.98 3.16 -8.59
CA VAL A 32 2.03 4.26 -8.37
C VAL A 32 2.38 5.06 -7.11
N GLN A 33 2.51 4.39 -5.98
CA GLN A 33 2.77 5.03 -4.69
C GLN A 33 3.67 4.14 -3.82
N VAL A 34 4.45 4.77 -2.95
CA VAL A 34 5.29 4.10 -1.95
C VAL A 34 5.08 4.70 -0.56
N GLU A 35 5.01 3.84 0.45
CA GLU A 35 4.95 4.16 1.88
C GLU A 35 6.02 3.35 2.63
N TYR A 36 6.37 3.75 3.84
CA TYR A 36 7.40 3.05 4.62
C TYR A 36 7.04 2.95 6.10
N ASP A 37 7.46 1.85 6.71
CA ASP A 37 7.34 1.56 8.13
C ASP A 37 8.72 1.47 8.77
N ARG A 38 9.13 2.59 9.35
CA ARG A 38 10.43 2.71 10.04
C ARG A 38 10.59 1.72 11.19
N ARG A 39 9.51 1.33 11.87
CA ARG A 39 9.58 0.48 13.07
C ARG A 39 9.92 -0.96 12.69
N ASN A 40 9.26 -1.50 11.67
CA ASN A 40 9.47 -2.88 11.23
C ASN A 40 10.43 -3.00 10.04
N HIS A 41 10.96 -1.87 9.53
CA HIS A 41 11.83 -1.82 8.37
C HIS A 41 11.17 -2.42 7.11
N LEU A 42 9.92 -2.03 6.84
CA LEU A 42 9.14 -2.48 5.69
C LEU A 42 8.83 -1.33 4.74
N ILE A 43 8.90 -1.61 3.43
CA ILE A 43 8.41 -0.73 2.37
C ILE A 43 7.07 -1.31 1.92
N TYR A 44 6.08 -0.46 1.71
CA TYR A 44 4.82 -0.80 1.04
C TYR A 44 4.75 -0.04 -0.28
N TRP A 45 4.23 -0.66 -1.33
CA TRP A 45 3.98 0.07 -2.57
C TRP A 45 2.78 -0.47 -3.32
N VAL A 46 2.20 0.40 -4.14
CA VAL A 46 1.17 0.07 -5.12
C VAL A 46 1.85 -0.04 -6.48
N GLU A 47 1.61 -1.13 -7.18
CA GLU A 47 2.08 -1.36 -8.56
C GLU A 47 0.89 -1.76 -9.43
N SER A 48 0.88 -1.33 -10.70
CA SER A 48 -0.16 -1.66 -11.66
C SER A 48 0.33 -2.70 -12.66
N LYS A 49 -0.53 -3.65 -13.03
CA LYS A 49 -0.24 -4.61 -14.10
C LYS A 49 -0.39 -4.03 -15.50
N ASP A 50 -1.06 -2.89 -15.62
CA ASP A 50 -1.34 -2.21 -16.88
C ASP A 50 -1.00 -0.71 -16.78
N GLU A 51 -0.83 -0.07 -17.94
CA GLU A 51 -0.51 1.36 -18.01
C GLU A 51 -1.68 2.25 -17.56
N GLU A 52 -2.91 1.72 -17.67
CA GLU A 52 -4.13 2.42 -17.31
C GLU A 52 -4.38 2.49 -15.79
N GLY A 53 -3.67 1.70 -14.98
CA GLY A 53 -3.83 1.71 -13.52
C GLY A 53 -5.14 1.05 -13.07
N GLU A 54 -5.68 0.14 -13.87
CA GLU A 54 -6.98 -0.50 -13.61
C GLU A 54 -6.80 -1.76 -12.75
N ASN A 55 -5.63 -2.40 -12.78
CA ASN A 55 -5.31 -3.57 -11.98
C ASN A 55 -4.07 -3.36 -11.09
N CYS A 56 -4.31 -2.78 -9.91
CA CYS A 56 -3.27 -2.49 -8.94
C CYS A 56 -3.15 -3.58 -7.87
N THR A 57 -1.96 -3.72 -7.30
CA THR A 57 -1.68 -4.63 -6.19
C THR A 57 -0.76 -3.94 -5.19
N ILE A 58 -0.96 -4.24 -3.90
CA ILE A 58 -0.13 -3.70 -2.81
C ILE A 58 0.87 -4.76 -2.37
N TRP A 59 2.14 -4.41 -2.45
CA TRP A 59 3.27 -5.27 -2.10
C TRP A 59 4.05 -4.72 -0.92
N SER A 60 4.80 -5.59 -0.27
CA SER A 60 5.77 -5.22 0.75
C SER A 60 7.08 -5.98 0.65
N THR A 61 8.15 -5.35 1.14
CA THR A 61 9.48 -5.97 1.27
C THR A 61 10.28 -5.34 2.42
N PRO A 62 11.21 -6.07 3.06
CA PRO A 62 12.14 -5.49 4.04
C PRO A 62 13.12 -4.49 3.42
N TYR A 63 13.60 -3.53 4.22
CA TYR A 63 14.58 -2.52 3.79
C TYR A 63 15.89 -3.11 3.27
N GLY A 64 16.33 -4.23 3.84
CA GLY A 64 17.55 -4.93 3.44
C GLY A 64 17.40 -5.74 2.15
N GLY A 65 16.26 -5.60 1.46
CA GLY A 65 15.88 -6.45 0.34
C GLY A 65 15.33 -7.80 0.79
N GLY A 66 14.86 -8.56 -0.18
CA GLY A 66 14.18 -9.83 0.02
C GLY A 66 13.03 -10.01 -0.95
N ASN A 67 12.26 -11.08 -0.75
CA ASN A 67 11.11 -11.37 -1.60
C ASN A 67 9.99 -10.33 -1.37
N LYS A 68 9.43 -9.81 -2.46
CA LYS A 68 8.18 -9.06 -2.39
C LYS A 68 7.03 -9.98 -1.99
N THR A 69 6.17 -9.52 -1.11
CA THR A 69 5.01 -10.28 -0.62
C THR A 69 3.74 -9.43 -0.69
N LEU A 70 2.60 -10.07 -0.98
CA LEU A 70 1.30 -9.39 -0.94
C LEU A 70 1.01 -8.94 0.50
N VAL A 71 0.64 -7.67 0.68
CA VAL A 71 0.45 -7.10 2.04
C VAL A 71 -0.59 -7.87 2.86
N LEU A 72 -1.63 -8.41 2.20
CA LEU A 72 -2.69 -9.20 2.86
C LEU A 72 -2.59 -10.70 2.60
N GLY A 73 -1.53 -11.15 1.93
CA GLY A 73 -1.39 -12.54 1.49
C GLY A 73 -2.36 -12.92 0.36
N ILE A 74 -2.27 -14.16 -0.09
CA ILE A 74 -3.10 -14.72 -1.16
C ILE A 74 -4.54 -15.01 -0.71
N ASP A 75 -4.71 -15.41 0.55
CA ASP A 75 -6.01 -15.84 1.09
C ASP A 75 -6.89 -14.68 1.59
N SER A 76 -6.30 -13.49 1.77
CA SER A 76 -7.01 -12.27 2.20
C SER A 76 -6.82 -11.15 1.18
N GLY A 77 -6.83 -11.53 -0.11
CA GLY A 77 -6.61 -10.61 -1.22
C GLY A 77 -7.58 -9.42 -1.20
N ILE A 78 -7.09 -8.27 -1.67
CA ILE A 78 -7.90 -7.06 -1.85
C ILE A 78 -8.84 -7.31 -3.03
N VAL A 79 -10.15 -7.18 -2.81
CA VAL A 79 -11.14 -7.21 -3.88
C VAL A 79 -11.20 -5.84 -4.54
N GLY A 80 -11.00 -5.76 -5.86
CA GLY A 80 -10.98 -4.50 -6.61
C GLY A 80 -9.57 -4.08 -7.01
N SER A 81 -9.32 -2.77 -7.07
CA SER A 81 -8.04 -2.20 -7.51
C SER A 81 -7.62 -1.08 -6.54
N PRO A 82 -6.70 -1.36 -5.60
CA PRO A 82 -6.19 -0.37 -4.66
C PRO A 82 -5.36 0.68 -5.40
N SER A 83 -5.85 1.91 -5.48
CA SER A 83 -5.19 2.99 -6.21
C SER A 83 -4.26 3.82 -5.34
N THR A 84 -4.45 3.81 -4.02
CA THR A 84 -3.66 4.60 -3.08
C THR A 84 -3.60 3.93 -1.71
N ILE A 85 -2.54 4.23 -0.96
CA ILE A 85 -2.33 3.77 0.41
C ILE A 85 -1.93 4.93 1.33
N ALA A 86 -2.17 4.80 2.62
CA ALA A 86 -1.57 5.66 3.64
C ALA A 86 -1.27 4.84 4.90
N PHE A 87 -0.05 4.95 5.41
CA PHE A 87 0.37 4.20 6.59
C PHE A 87 0.31 5.04 7.86
N ASP A 88 -0.55 4.64 8.81
CA ASP A 88 -0.57 5.18 10.17
C ASP A 88 0.46 4.45 11.03
N TRP A 89 1.60 5.09 11.24
CA TRP A 89 2.72 4.52 11.99
C TRP A 89 2.47 4.42 13.49
N LEU A 90 1.50 5.15 14.06
CA LEU A 90 1.16 5.10 15.48
C LEU A 90 0.17 3.96 15.75
N GLY A 91 -0.98 3.98 15.08
CA GLY A 91 -2.03 2.96 15.23
C GLY A 91 -1.72 1.65 14.51
N ARG A 92 -0.71 1.65 13.63
CA ARG A 92 -0.24 0.49 12.85
C ARG A 92 -1.33 0.00 11.91
N ASN A 93 -1.92 0.95 11.20
CA ASN A 93 -3.01 0.72 10.25
C ASN A 93 -2.55 1.11 8.85
N LEU A 94 -2.94 0.33 7.85
CA LEU A 94 -2.80 0.69 6.46
C LEU A 94 -4.18 1.05 5.91
N PHE A 95 -4.35 2.31 5.53
CA PHE A 95 -5.52 2.79 4.81
C PHE A 95 -5.33 2.53 3.33
N ILE A 96 -6.39 2.11 2.65
CA ILE A 96 -6.38 1.69 1.26
C ILE A 96 -7.58 2.36 0.58
N GLY A 97 -7.30 3.19 -0.42
CA GLY A 97 -8.32 3.68 -1.34
C GLY A 97 -8.48 2.70 -2.49
N ASN A 98 -9.67 2.14 -2.65
CA ASN A 98 -9.96 1.15 -3.68
C ASN A 98 -10.88 1.74 -4.74
N ARG A 99 -10.33 1.95 -5.93
CA ARG A 99 -11.02 2.64 -7.04
C ARG A 99 -12.17 1.80 -7.58
N ILE A 100 -11.94 0.51 -7.81
CA ILE A 100 -12.94 -0.39 -8.43
C ILE A 100 -14.00 -0.82 -7.42
N ALA A 101 -13.62 -1.08 -6.17
CA ALA A 101 -14.59 -1.37 -5.11
C ALA A 101 -15.32 -0.12 -4.61
N GLY A 102 -14.85 1.09 -5.00
CA GLY A 102 -15.47 2.36 -4.61
C GLY A 102 -15.45 2.61 -3.10
N ASN A 103 -14.43 2.15 -2.39
CA ASN A 103 -14.38 2.23 -0.94
C ASN A 103 -13.02 2.72 -0.40
N LEU A 104 -13.07 3.25 0.82
CA LEU A 104 -11.92 3.52 1.66
C LEU A 104 -11.95 2.52 2.80
N GLU A 105 -10.92 1.70 2.90
CA GLU A 105 -10.82 0.65 3.91
C GLU A 105 -9.53 0.76 4.72
N VAL A 106 -9.52 0.14 5.89
CA VAL A 106 -8.39 0.12 6.81
C VAL A 106 -8.06 -1.30 7.21
N VAL A 107 -6.77 -1.62 7.29
CA VAL A 107 -6.28 -2.92 7.75
C VAL A 107 -5.25 -2.77 8.86
N LYS A 108 -5.40 -3.54 9.93
CA LYS A 108 -4.41 -3.66 11.01
C LYS A 108 -3.23 -4.51 10.54
N ILE A 109 -2.03 -3.94 10.47
CA ILE A 109 -0.88 -4.62 9.83
C ILE A 109 0.08 -5.32 10.78
N ASP A 110 0.10 -4.96 12.06
CA ASP A 110 0.99 -5.54 13.09
C ASP A 110 0.40 -6.79 13.78
N SER A 111 -0.84 -7.15 13.47
CA SER A 111 -1.50 -8.34 14.01
C SER A 111 -1.26 -9.57 13.14
N LYS A 112 -1.20 -10.75 13.79
CA LYS A 112 -1.24 -12.05 13.11
C LYS A 112 -2.57 -12.24 12.36
N ILE A 113 -3.66 -11.76 12.94
CA ILE A 113 -4.99 -11.74 12.32
C ILE A 113 -5.19 -10.36 11.70
N LYS A 114 -5.38 -10.31 10.39
CA LYS A 114 -5.63 -9.05 9.68
C LYS A 114 -7.08 -8.63 9.92
N HIS A 115 -7.28 -7.69 10.84
CA HIS A 115 -8.58 -7.03 11.02
C HIS A 115 -8.74 -5.95 9.95
N ARG A 116 -9.88 -5.95 9.26
CA ARG A 116 -10.22 -5.02 8.19
C ARG A 116 -11.58 -4.38 8.47
N ALA A 117 -11.71 -3.10 8.17
CA ALA A 117 -12.97 -2.38 8.20
C ALA A 117 -13.10 -1.47 6.98
N ILE A 118 -14.33 -1.30 6.48
CA ILE A 118 -14.65 -0.31 5.45
C ILE A 118 -15.07 0.96 6.18
N ILE A 119 -14.38 2.07 5.91
CA ILE A 119 -14.67 3.37 6.53
C ILE A 119 -15.76 4.07 5.72
N LEU A 120 -15.56 4.14 4.40
CA LEU A 120 -16.48 4.74 3.45
C LEU A 120 -16.68 3.80 2.27
N ALA A 121 -17.91 3.70 1.79
CA ALA A 121 -18.25 2.98 0.56
C ALA A 121 -19.19 3.81 -0.31
N ASN A 122 -19.07 3.62 -1.62
CA ASN A 122 -20.04 4.08 -2.59
C ASN A 122 -21.01 2.93 -2.90
N ASP A 123 -22.31 3.23 -2.93
CA ASP A 123 -23.41 2.28 -3.20
C ASP A 123 -23.66 2.00 -4.71
N GLY A 124 -22.85 2.58 -5.60
CA GLY A 124 -22.97 2.55 -7.05
C GLY A 124 -23.48 3.86 -7.67
N ASN A 125 -24.00 4.81 -6.89
CA ASN A 125 -24.38 6.13 -7.39
C ASN A 125 -23.19 7.10 -7.46
N LYS A 126 -23.15 7.92 -8.52
CA LYS A 126 -22.04 8.87 -8.77
C LYS A 126 -21.79 9.89 -7.64
N THR A 127 -22.78 10.12 -6.78
CA THR A 127 -22.73 11.13 -5.70
C THR A 127 -22.94 10.53 -4.32
N SER A 128 -23.05 9.21 -4.18
CA SER A 128 -23.28 8.60 -2.88
C SER A 128 -21.99 8.47 -2.10
N THR A 129 -22.13 8.51 -0.78
CA THR A 129 -21.07 8.18 0.16
C THR A 129 -21.75 7.67 1.41
N GLU A 130 -21.51 6.42 1.74
CA GLU A 130 -22.03 5.80 2.96
C GLU A 130 -20.86 5.52 3.91
N SER A 131 -20.97 5.97 5.16
CA SER A 131 -20.00 5.62 6.19
C SER A 131 -20.42 4.33 6.87
N ASN A 132 -19.58 3.31 6.82
CA ASN A 132 -19.87 2.03 7.47
C ASN A 132 -19.04 1.89 8.76
N LEU A 133 -19.19 2.86 9.66
CA LEU A 133 -18.53 2.84 10.98
C LEU A 133 -19.23 1.96 12.01
N LEU A 134 -20.18 1.11 11.59
CA LEU A 134 -20.83 0.16 12.46
C LEU A 134 -19.92 -1.05 12.65
N GLY A 135 -19.09 -0.97 13.70
CA GLY A 135 -18.53 -2.16 14.32
C GLY A 135 -19.67 -3.11 14.68
N SER A 136 -19.52 -4.38 14.31
CA SER A 136 -20.37 -5.45 14.80
C SER A 136 -20.24 -5.53 16.32
N ASP A 137 -21.37 -5.66 17.00
CA ASP A 137 -21.48 -6.08 18.40
C ASP A 137 -20.75 -7.40 18.68
#